data_AF-A0A2R3Z6F9-F1
#
_entry.id   AF-A0A2R3Z6F9-F1
#
_cell.length_a   1.000
_cell.length_b   1.000
_cell.length_c   1.000
_cell.angle_alpha   90.00
_cell.angle_beta   90.00
_cell.angle_gamma   90.00
#
_symmetry.space_group_name_H-M   'P 1'
#
loop_
_entity.id
_entity.type
_entity.pdbx_description
1 polymer ?
#
loop_
_entity_poly.entity_id
_entity_poly.type
_entity_poly.pdbx_seq_one_letter_code
_entity_poly.pdbx_strand_id
1 'polypeptide(L)'
;MEVLKFFKRILTSPIRSEYKDSSLNMLLDKKQNHKKILNIYRIDKNNAGDFFSAPFHYYEGIENILDIYGYKSSSKNERYKWVKKIAANSIIVGGGGLLNRKSFKRQLQTFEKLASDNKKIVLWGVGHNSKKKKDFNNMSSYNIDIKKFGLVGTRDYSMPGDYVPCVSCKHVVFDDSYEIEDEIGIIFHKKTMKNKAVLGKFSAYPSISNTAEVEKIVAFIGSKEKIITDSYHAMYWSMLLGRKVAVIPNSSKFFDFKYKPVFSDFENCIAEVNKATSYTGVLEECRELNDSFYQKVKEYLDF
;
A
#
# COMPACT_ATOMS: atom_id res chain seq x y z
N MET A 1 20.60 -28.75 -0.90
CA MET A 1 20.66 -27.35 -1.40
C MET A 1 19.97 -26.32 -0.48
N GLU A 2 18.85 -26.66 0.20
CA GLU A 2 18.18 -25.75 1.16
C GLU A 2 18.97 -25.53 2.46
N VAL A 3 19.61 -26.56 3.00
CA VAL A 3 20.43 -26.48 4.22
C VAL A 3 21.61 -25.52 4.03
N LEU A 4 22.30 -25.60 2.90
CA LEU A 4 23.41 -24.68 2.55
C LEU A 4 22.92 -23.22 2.41
N LYS A 5 21.73 -23.00 1.83
CA LYS A 5 21.10 -21.67 1.77
C LYS A 5 20.69 -21.16 3.15
N PHE A 6 20.26 -22.05 4.05
CA PHE A 6 19.90 -21.73 5.43
C PHE A 6 21.14 -21.31 6.25
N PHE A 7 22.23 -22.08 6.21
CA PHE A 7 23.48 -21.73 6.87
C PHE A 7 24.08 -20.43 6.31
N LYS A 8 24.12 -20.25 4.99
CA LYS A 8 24.56 -19.00 4.36
C LYS A 8 23.68 -17.81 4.80
N ARG A 9 22.38 -18.01 5.00
CA ARG A 9 21.46 -16.98 5.50
C ARG A 9 21.73 -16.61 6.97
N ILE A 10 22.05 -17.58 7.82
CA ILE A 10 22.42 -17.36 9.22
C ILE A 10 23.76 -16.63 9.31
N LEU A 11 24.79 -17.13 8.61
CA LEU A 11 26.14 -16.57 8.64
C LEU A 11 26.21 -15.13 8.09
N THR A 12 25.37 -14.80 7.10
CA THR A 12 25.30 -13.44 6.56
C THR A 12 24.33 -12.53 7.32
N SER A 13 23.58 -13.04 8.30
CA SER A 13 22.60 -12.25 9.05
C SER A 13 23.20 -11.08 9.83
N PRO A 14 24.34 -11.23 10.55
CA PRO A 14 24.98 -10.13 11.28
C PRO A 14 25.44 -9.01 10.34
N ILE A 15 26.16 -9.36 9.28
CA ILE A 15 26.60 -8.43 8.22
C ILE A 15 25.39 -7.70 7.62
N ARG A 16 24.27 -8.42 7.42
CA ARG A 16 23.00 -7.85 6.95
C ARG A 16 22.27 -6.97 7.95
N SER A 17 22.54 -7.06 9.24
CA SER A 17 22.03 -6.07 10.20
C SER A 17 22.93 -4.83 10.18
N GLU A 18 24.24 -5.04 10.19
CA GLU A 18 25.24 -4.00 10.29
C GLU A 18 25.11 -2.93 9.19
N TYR A 19 25.03 -3.33 7.91
CA TYR A 19 24.91 -2.31 6.85
C TYR A 19 23.53 -1.61 6.81
N LYS A 20 22.47 -2.23 7.36
CA LYS A 20 21.15 -1.59 7.47
C LYS A 20 21.20 -0.49 8.50
N ASP A 21 21.76 -0.81 9.66
CA ASP A 21 21.87 0.11 10.79
C ASP A 21 22.85 1.24 10.42
N SER A 22 23.97 0.91 9.76
CA SER A 22 24.90 1.90 9.17
C SER A 22 24.20 2.88 8.21
N SER A 23 23.32 2.42 7.33
CA SER A 23 22.67 3.31 6.34
C SER A 23 21.64 4.24 6.98
N LEU A 24 20.87 3.75 7.96
CA LEU A 24 19.89 4.57 8.68
C LEU A 24 20.57 5.55 9.64
N ASN A 25 21.65 5.15 10.32
CA ASN A 25 22.44 6.04 11.17
C ASN A 25 23.11 7.13 10.32
N MET A 26 23.75 6.75 9.20
CA MET A 26 24.32 7.72 8.26
C MET A 26 23.27 8.72 7.73
N LEU A 27 22.00 8.31 7.61
CA LEU A 27 20.94 9.24 7.23
C LEU A 27 20.59 10.22 8.36
N LEU A 28 20.55 9.77 9.61
CA LEU A 28 20.29 10.61 10.78
C LEU A 28 21.42 11.63 11.01
N ASP A 29 22.67 11.22 10.82
CA ASP A 29 23.85 12.08 11.07
C ASP A 29 24.09 13.13 9.96
N LYS A 30 23.42 12.97 8.81
CA LYS A 30 23.66 13.82 7.63
C LYS A 30 22.85 15.11 7.73
N LYS A 31 23.45 16.23 7.31
CA LYS A 31 22.73 17.50 7.17
C LYS A 31 21.52 17.36 6.23
N GLN A 32 20.34 17.68 6.74
CA GLN A 32 19.08 17.63 6.02
C GLN A 32 18.84 18.93 5.24
N ASN A 33 18.25 18.81 4.05
CA ASN A 33 17.86 19.91 3.16
C ASN A 33 16.50 19.60 2.49
N HIS A 34 15.94 20.59 1.81
CA HIS A 34 14.60 20.57 1.22
C HIS A 34 14.60 21.02 -0.24
N LYS A 35 15.56 20.54 -1.04
CA LYS A 35 15.82 21.08 -2.39
C LYS A 35 14.71 20.79 -3.41
N LYS A 36 14.17 19.58 -3.35
CA LYS A 36 13.11 19.06 -4.22
C LYS A 36 12.23 18.10 -3.43
N ILE A 37 11.27 17.49 -4.11
CA ILE A 37 10.35 16.51 -3.54
C ILE A 37 10.68 15.12 -4.04
N LEU A 38 10.74 14.19 -3.08
CA LEU A 38 11.04 12.79 -3.31
C LEU A 38 9.93 11.94 -2.73
N ASN A 39 9.27 11.13 -3.56
CA ASN A 39 8.32 10.14 -3.09
C ASN A 39 8.99 8.80 -2.77
N ILE A 40 8.84 8.35 -1.52
CA ILE A 40 9.36 7.08 -1.02
C ILE A 40 8.19 6.14 -0.78
N TYR A 41 8.18 5.00 -1.48
CA TYR A 41 7.13 4.01 -1.35
C TYR A 41 7.66 2.59 -1.65
N ARG A 42 6.78 1.59 -1.60
CA ARG A 42 7.18 0.22 -1.97
C ARG A 42 7.08 0.02 -3.49
N ILE A 43 8.23 0.09 -4.18
CA ILE A 43 8.32 -0.23 -5.60
C ILE A 43 8.33 -1.76 -5.80
N ASP A 44 7.16 -2.37 -6.04
CA ASP A 44 7.01 -3.80 -6.37
C ASP A 44 6.25 -3.96 -7.69
N LYS A 45 6.97 -4.05 -8.81
CA LYS A 45 6.37 -4.21 -10.16
C LYS A 45 5.49 -5.46 -10.30
N ASN A 46 5.68 -6.46 -9.43
CA ASN A 46 4.87 -7.69 -9.43
C ASN A 46 3.64 -7.58 -8.50
N ASN A 47 3.27 -6.36 -8.10
CA ASN A 47 2.09 -6.07 -7.30
C ASN A 47 1.55 -4.72 -7.74
N ALA A 48 0.70 -4.73 -8.79
CA ALA A 48 0.14 -3.53 -9.40
C ALA A 48 -0.41 -2.56 -8.34
N GLY A 49 -1.14 -3.08 -7.35
CA GLY A 49 -1.68 -2.25 -6.28
C GLY A 49 -0.62 -1.53 -5.42
N ASP A 50 0.46 -2.19 -5.02
CA ASP A 50 1.54 -1.50 -4.29
C ASP A 50 2.29 -0.52 -5.21
N PHE A 51 2.48 -0.88 -6.49
CA PHE A 51 3.17 -0.06 -7.47
C PHE A 51 2.45 1.27 -7.75
N PHE A 52 1.15 1.19 -8.06
CA PHE A 52 0.32 2.35 -8.42
C PHE A 52 -0.27 3.11 -7.22
N SER A 53 0.14 2.77 -5.99
CA SER A 53 -0.33 3.43 -4.77
C SER A 53 0.38 4.76 -4.45
N ALA A 54 1.32 5.18 -5.27
CA ALA A 54 2.20 6.31 -4.99
C ALA A 54 1.75 7.58 -5.75
N PRO A 55 1.70 8.75 -5.08
CA PRO A 55 1.16 9.98 -5.67
C PRO A 55 1.97 10.51 -6.86
N PHE A 56 3.26 10.16 -6.99
CA PHE A 56 4.08 10.60 -8.13
C PHE A 56 3.53 10.16 -9.50
N HIS A 57 2.67 9.13 -9.53
CA HIS A 57 2.03 8.67 -10.76
C HIS A 57 0.96 9.64 -11.28
N TYR A 58 0.41 10.49 -10.41
CA TYR A 58 -0.83 11.23 -10.70
C TYR A 58 -0.72 12.73 -10.44
N TYR A 59 0.32 13.18 -9.73
CA TYR A 59 0.51 14.59 -9.40
C TYR A 59 1.87 15.10 -9.86
N GLU A 60 1.85 16.28 -10.46
CA GLU A 60 3.04 17.00 -10.90
C GLU A 60 3.84 17.58 -9.72
N GLY A 61 5.09 17.94 -9.98
CA GLY A 61 6.04 18.48 -8.98
C GLY A 61 6.72 17.42 -8.10
N ILE A 62 6.34 16.14 -8.23
CA ILE A 62 6.97 15.01 -7.54
C ILE A 62 8.03 14.38 -8.46
N GLU A 63 9.23 14.95 -8.47
CA GLU A 63 10.25 14.65 -9.49
C GLU A 63 11.03 13.33 -9.29
N ASN A 64 11.09 12.83 -8.06
CA ASN A 64 11.96 11.70 -7.72
C ASN A 64 11.20 10.61 -7.00
N ILE A 65 11.60 9.36 -7.27
CA ILE A 65 11.12 8.19 -6.53
C ILE A 65 12.28 7.40 -5.90
N LEU A 66 12.00 6.76 -4.77
CA LEU A 66 12.86 5.76 -4.17
C LEU A 66 12.04 4.62 -3.57
N ASP A 67 12.60 3.42 -3.65
CA ASP A 67 12.08 2.29 -2.89
C ASP A 67 12.38 2.50 -1.40
N ILE A 68 11.36 2.33 -0.56
CA ILE A 68 11.47 2.34 0.90
C ILE A 68 12.43 1.28 1.46
N TYR A 69 12.82 0.29 0.66
CA TYR A 69 13.84 -0.71 0.96
C TYR A 69 15.25 -0.38 0.47
N GLY A 70 15.48 0.77 -0.16
CA GLY A 70 16.81 1.14 -0.66
C GLY A 70 17.90 1.15 0.41
N TYR A 71 17.56 1.48 1.67
CA TYR A 71 18.50 1.42 2.81
C TYR A 71 19.11 0.05 3.08
N LYS A 72 18.47 -1.03 2.59
CA LYS A 72 18.93 -2.41 2.76
C LYS A 72 19.33 -3.09 1.45
N SER A 73 19.56 -2.32 0.38
CA SER A 73 20.15 -2.83 -0.86
C SER A 73 21.47 -3.54 -0.56
N SER A 74 21.80 -4.60 -1.29
CA SER A 74 23.09 -5.26 -1.19
C SER A 74 24.24 -4.36 -1.69
N SER A 75 23.95 -3.44 -2.62
CA SER A 75 24.94 -2.50 -3.18
C SER A 75 25.20 -1.33 -2.23
N LYS A 76 26.47 -1.15 -1.81
CA LYS A 76 26.89 0.00 -0.99
C LYS A 76 26.60 1.34 -1.69
N ASN A 77 26.83 1.40 -3.00
CA ASN A 77 26.59 2.60 -3.79
C ASN A 77 25.11 2.95 -3.85
N GLU A 78 24.22 1.96 -3.96
CA GLU A 78 22.78 2.22 -3.90
C GLU A 78 22.32 2.71 -2.53
N ARG A 79 22.82 2.10 -1.44
CA ARG A 79 22.52 2.57 -0.08
C ARG A 79 22.99 4.02 0.12
N TYR A 80 24.20 4.36 -0.33
CA TYR A 80 24.71 5.73 -0.26
C TYR A 80 23.88 6.72 -1.09
N LYS A 81 23.51 6.35 -2.33
CA LYS A 81 22.62 7.15 -3.19
C LYS A 81 21.26 7.38 -2.52
N TRP A 82 20.70 6.33 -1.89
CA TRP A 82 19.43 6.39 -1.16
C TRP A 82 19.52 7.41 -0.01
N VAL A 83 20.54 7.31 0.85
CA VAL A 83 20.74 8.27 1.95
C VAL A 83 20.96 9.69 1.43
N LYS A 84 21.81 9.88 0.41
CA LYS A 84 22.09 11.21 -0.16
C LYS A 84 20.82 11.86 -0.71
N LYS A 85 19.98 11.11 -1.42
CA LYS A 85 18.73 11.62 -1.99
C LYS A 85 17.73 12.00 -0.90
N ILE A 86 17.56 11.20 0.15
CA ILE A 86 16.64 11.55 1.26
C ILE A 86 17.15 12.77 2.02
N ALA A 87 18.44 12.80 2.36
CA ALA A 87 19.02 13.92 3.07
C ALA A 87 18.87 15.26 2.32
N ALA A 88 18.90 15.24 0.99
CA ALA A 88 18.84 16.46 0.17
C ALA A 88 17.43 17.03 -0.07
N ASN A 89 16.37 16.23 0.10
CA ASN A 89 15.02 16.55 -0.41
C ASN A 89 13.95 16.44 0.68
N SER A 90 12.88 17.22 0.56
CA SER A 90 11.63 16.93 1.28
C SER A 90 11.07 15.59 0.81
N ILE A 91 10.40 14.85 1.69
CA ILE A 91 9.94 13.50 1.33
C ILE A 91 8.43 13.32 1.53
N ILE A 92 7.81 12.66 0.56
CA ILE A 92 6.46 12.11 0.67
C ILE A 92 6.63 10.61 0.87
N VAL A 93 6.28 10.10 2.05
CA VAL A 93 6.20 8.67 2.32
C VAL A 93 4.78 8.25 2.03
N GLY A 94 4.53 7.52 0.95
CA GLY A 94 3.14 7.40 0.52
C GLY A 94 2.78 6.21 -0.32
N GLY A 95 1.54 5.78 -0.14
CA GLY A 95 0.94 4.58 -0.69
C GLY A 95 1.09 3.35 0.19
N GLY A 96 0.06 2.49 0.14
CA GLY A 96 0.16 1.10 0.57
C GLY A 96 0.07 0.85 2.09
N GLY A 97 0.08 -0.43 2.45
CA GLY A 97 -0.02 -0.89 3.84
C GLY A 97 1.35 -0.92 4.54
N LEU A 98 1.93 0.26 4.76
CA LEU A 98 3.27 0.44 5.35
C LEU A 98 3.27 0.44 6.88
N LEU A 99 2.22 0.96 7.52
CA LEU A 99 2.10 1.07 8.97
C LEU A 99 1.79 -0.29 9.61
N ASN A 100 2.19 -0.46 10.86
CA ASN A 100 2.00 -1.67 11.68
C ASN A 100 2.55 -2.96 11.03
N ARG A 101 3.54 -2.82 10.15
CA ARG A 101 4.16 -3.94 9.44
C ARG A 101 5.66 -4.00 9.72
N LYS A 102 6.09 -5.11 10.32
CA LYS A 102 7.48 -5.34 10.80
C LYS A 102 8.56 -5.01 9.76
N SER A 103 8.30 -5.28 8.48
CA SER A 103 9.27 -5.05 7.41
C SER A 103 9.52 -3.57 7.11
N PHE A 104 8.62 -2.68 7.53
CA PHE A 104 8.74 -1.23 7.34
C PHE A 104 9.06 -0.44 8.61
N LYS A 105 9.00 -1.11 9.78
CA LYS A 105 9.14 -0.47 11.09
C LYS A 105 10.41 0.38 11.22
N ARG A 106 11.58 -0.16 10.88
CA ARG A 106 12.87 0.53 11.13
C ARG A 106 12.97 1.87 10.40
N GLN A 107 12.70 1.87 9.10
CA GLN A 107 12.80 3.09 8.30
C GLN A 107 11.68 4.08 8.60
N LEU A 108 10.47 3.62 8.95
CA LEU A 108 9.40 4.52 9.41
C LEU A 108 9.77 5.22 10.72
N GLN A 109 10.40 4.50 11.66
CA GLN A 109 10.95 5.09 12.89
C GLN A 109 12.11 6.05 12.60
N THR A 110 12.95 5.78 11.59
CA THR A 110 13.96 6.75 11.14
C THR A 110 13.32 8.00 10.56
N PHE A 111 12.25 7.89 9.76
CA PHE A 111 11.52 9.04 9.24
C PHE A 111 10.83 9.83 10.36
N GLU A 112 10.26 9.16 11.36
CA GLU A 112 9.70 9.82 12.55
C GLU A 112 10.74 10.66 13.29
N LYS A 113 11.96 10.13 13.48
CA LYS A 113 13.09 10.88 14.08
C LYS A 113 13.48 12.09 13.25
N LEU A 114 13.66 11.91 11.94
CA LEU A 114 13.98 13.03 11.03
C LEU A 114 12.89 14.10 11.08
N ALA A 115 11.62 13.71 11.12
CA ALA A 115 10.51 14.66 11.21
C ALA A 115 10.55 15.47 12.51
N SER A 116 10.92 14.82 13.63
CA SER A 116 11.15 15.50 14.91
C SER A 116 12.31 16.50 14.85
N ASP A 117 13.31 16.24 13.98
CA ASP A 117 14.46 17.11 13.74
C ASP A 117 14.24 18.07 12.55
N ASN A 118 13.01 18.58 12.41
CA ASN A 118 12.59 19.57 11.40
C ASN A 118 12.68 19.14 9.93
N LYS A 119 12.81 17.84 9.64
CA LYS A 119 12.68 17.38 8.26
C LYS A 119 11.21 17.51 7.80
N LYS A 120 10.97 18.28 6.73
CA LYS A 120 9.69 18.22 5.98
C LYS A 120 9.42 16.82 5.42
N ILE A 121 8.51 16.11 6.09
CA ILE A 121 8.00 14.80 5.69
C ILE A 121 6.48 14.82 5.66
N VAL A 122 5.91 14.32 4.57
CA VAL A 122 4.46 14.09 4.42
C VAL A 122 4.19 12.59 4.43
N LEU A 123 3.17 12.15 5.14
CA LEU A 123 2.57 10.82 4.95
C LEU A 123 1.38 10.96 4.01
N TRP A 124 1.31 10.18 2.92
CA TRP A 124 0.21 10.28 1.94
C TRP A 124 -0.37 8.91 1.60
N GLY A 125 -1.60 8.63 2.01
CA GLY A 125 -2.32 7.40 1.67
C GLY A 125 -1.64 6.14 2.22
N VAL A 126 -0.88 6.29 3.31
CA VAL A 126 -0.32 5.15 4.05
C VAL A 126 -1.40 4.50 4.89
N GLY A 127 -1.31 3.20 5.15
CA GLY A 127 -2.25 2.53 6.05
C GLY A 127 -1.64 1.38 6.85
N HIS A 128 -2.35 0.96 7.89
CA HIS A 128 -1.95 -0.13 8.76
C HIS A 128 -2.08 -1.49 8.07
N ASN A 129 -1.24 -2.45 8.50
CA ASN A 129 -1.16 -3.77 7.87
C ASN A 129 -0.61 -4.83 8.84
N SER A 130 -1.24 -4.93 10.02
CA SER A 130 -0.89 -5.94 11.01
C SER A 130 -1.41 -7.32 10.59
N LYS A 131 -0.58 -8.35 10.78
CA LYS A 131 -0.96 -9.75 10.54
C LYS A 131 -1.43 -10.47 11.80
N LYS A 132 -1.44 -9.79 12.95
CA LYS A 132 -1.92 -10.39 14.20
C LYS A 132 -3.44 -10.40 14.16
N LYS A 133 -4.07 -11.57 14.32
CA LYS A 133 -5.54 -11.69 14.29
C LYS A 133 -6.23 -10.77 15.30
N LYS A 134 -5.66 -10.60 16.49
CA LYS A 134 -6.19 -9.69 17.52
C LYS A 134 -6.28 -8.21 17.09
N ASP A 135 -5.50 -7.82 16.08
CA ASP A 135 -5.50 -6.45 15.55
C ASP A 135 -6.53 -6.29 14.42
N PHE A 136 -7.20 -7.37 13.99
CA PHE A 136 -8.22 -7.30 12.94
C PHE A 136 -9.46 -6.62 13.53
N ASN A 137 -9.95 -5.59 12.85
CA ASN A 137 -11.06 -4.74 13.30
C ASN A 137 -10.88 -4.06 14.68
N ASN A 138 -9.68 -4.12 15.27
CA ASN A 138 -9.39 -3.63 16.61
C ASN A 138 -8.07 -2.85 16.64
N MET A 139 -7.75 -2.16 15.54
CA MET A 139 -6.52 -1.39 15.47
C MET A 139 -6.71 -0.05 16.19
N SER A 140 -5.84 0.24 17.15
CA SER A 140 -5.97 1.43 18.02
C SER A 140 -4.80 2.41 17.92
N SER A 141 -3.69 1.99 17.31
CA SER A 141 -2.49 2.83 17.23
C SER A 141 -1.57 2.42 16.08
N TYR A 142 -0.82 3.39 15.58
CA TYR A 142 0.25 3.18 14.63
C TYR A 142 1.56 2.78 15.32
N ASN A 143 2.46 2.18 14.56
CA ASN A 143 3.79 1.78 15.07
C ASN A 143 4.84 2.90 15.07
N ILE A 144 4.39 4.13 14.82
CA ILE A 144 5.12 5.40 14.82
C ILE A 144 4.17 6.48 15.36
N ASP A 145 4.71 7.56 15.90
CA ASP A 145 3.92 8.74 16.25
C ASP A 145 3.77 9.65 15.03
N ILE A 146 2.59 9.60 14.41
CA ILE A 146 2.30 10.37 13.20
C ILE A 146 2.21 11.88 13.46
N LYS A 147 2.03 12.33 14.72
CA LYS A 147 1.95 13.76 15.05
C LYS A 147 3.27 14.50 14.85
N LYS A 148 4.37 13.77 14.75
CA LYS A 148 5.72 14.32 14.48
C LYS A 148 5.93 14.70 13.02
N PHE A 149 5.07 14.26 12.12
CA PHE A 149 5.14 14.56 10.70
C PHE A 149 4.31 15.82 10.43
N GLY A 150 4.81 16.70 9.55
CA GLY A 150 4.14 18.00 9.36
C GLY A 150 2.82 17.94 8.60
N LEU A 151 2.61 16.90 7.78
CA LEU A 151 1.30 16.65 7.14
C LEU A 151 1.05 15.14 7.02
N VAL A 152 -0.15 14.69 7.38
CA VAL A 152 -0.49 13.26 7.47
C VAL A 152 -1.84 12.96 6.86
N GLY A 153 -1.82 12.19 5.77
CA GLY A 153 -2.97 11.56 5.15
C GLY A 153 -2.85 10.05 5.23
N THR A 154 -3.84 9.39 5.83
CA THR A 154 -3.92 7.93 5.98
C THR A 154 -5.16 7.39 5.27
N ARG A 155 -5.08 6.16 4.79
CA ARG A 155 -6.23 5.49 4.14
C ARG A 155 -7.11 4.69 5.13
N ASP A 156 -6.85 4.88 6.41
CA ASP A 156 -7.44 4.15 7.53
C ASP A 156 -8.48 5.08 8.19
N TYR A 157 -9.75 4.90 7.86
CA TYR A 157 -10.84 5.85 8.12
C TYR A 157 -11.08 6.15 9.60
N SER A 158 -10.96 5.15 10.47
CA SER A 158 -11.17 5.31 11.91
C SER A 158 -9.91 5.72 12.69
N MET A 159 -8.77 5.85 12.00
CA MET A 159 -7.47 6.12 12.61
C MET A 159 -7.06 7.59 12.47
N PRO A 160 -6.12 8.10 13.31
CA PRO A 160 -5.78 9.51 13.28
C PRO A 160 -5.05 9.94 11.99
N GLY A 161 -5.20 11.21 11.63
CA GLY A 161 -4.73 11.81 10.37
C GLY A 161 -5.88 12.21 9.46
N ASP A 162 -5.59 12.90 8.37
CA ASP A 162 -6.60 13.17 7.34
C ASP A 162 -6.95 11.87 6.63
N TYR A 163 -8.23 11.62 6.37
CA TYR A 163 -8.64 10.47 5.57
C TYR A 163 -8.32 10.70 4.09
N VAL A 164 -7.34 9.97 3.58
CA VAL A 164 -6.85 10.03 2.20
C VAL A 164 -6.77 8.61 1.63
N PRO A 165 -7.77 8.18 0.84
CA PRO A 165 -7.79 6.87 0.19
C PRO A 165 -6.56 6.65 -0.71
N CYS A 166 -6.36 5.40 -1.10
CA CYS A 166 -5.26 5.06 -2.00
C CYS A 166 -5.36 5.84 -3.32
N VAL A 167 -4.32 6.61 -3.64
CA VAL A 167 -4.29 7.51 -4.82
C VAL A 167 -4.42 6.78 -6.17
N SER A 168 -4.33 5.45 -6.20
CA SER A 168 -4.62 4.65 -7.40
C SER A 168 -6.01 4.89 -7.98
N CYS A 169 -6.96 5.45 -7.23
CA CYS A 169 -8.25 5.92 -7.78
C CYS A 169 -8.12 6.96 -8.89
N LYS A 170 -6.97 7.65 -8.98
CA LYS A 170 -6.69 8.61 -10.05
C LYS A 170 -6.16 7.97 -11.34
N HIS A 171 -6.00 6.64 -11.38
CA HIS A 171 -5.57 5.95 -12.59
C HIS A 171 -6.65 6.01 -13.67
N VAL A 172 -6.25 6.33 -14.90
CA VAL A 172 -7.15 6.56 -16.06
C VAL A 172 -7.97 5.33 -16.45
N VAL A 173 -7.49 4.14 -16.09
CA VAL A 173 -8.22 2.87 -16.28
C VAL A 173 -9.60 2.86 -15.62
N PHE A 174 -9.83 3.69 -14.59
CA PHE A 174 -11.15 3.79 -13.95
C PHE A 174 -12.13 4.68 -14.72
N ASP A 175 -11.70 5.33 -15.81
CA ASP A 175 -12.54 6.14 -16.68
C ASP A 175 -13.16 5.32 -17.83
N ASP A 176 -12.72 4.07 -18.00
CA ASP A 176 -13.28 3.14 -18.97
C ASP A 176 -14.67 2.64 -18.54
N SER A 177 -15.53 2.38 -19.52
CA SER A 177 -16.81 1.69 -19.33
C SER A 177 -16.67 0.19 -19.52
N TYR A 178 -17.36 -0.60 -18.70
CA TYR A 178 -17.33 -2.06 -18.78
C TYR A 178 -18.74 -2.65 -18.75
N GLU A 179 -19.03 -3.56 -19.67
CA GLU A 179 -20.24 -4.38 -19.65
C GLU A 179 -20.07 -5.57 -18.71
N ILE A 180 -21.12 -5.95 -17.99
CA ILE A 180 -21.09 -7.10 -17.09
C ILE A 180 -21.32 -8.37 -17.93
N GLU A 181 -20.37 -9.29 -17.86
CA GLU A 181 -20.41 -10.57 -18.60
C GLU A 181 -20.66 -11.76 -17.69
N ASP A 182 -20.15 -11.74 -16.45
CA ASP A 182 -20.38 -12.80 -15.47
C ASP A 182 -20.85 -12.24 -14.12
N GLU A 183 -21.58 -13.05 -13.35
CA GLU A 183 -22.10 -12.65 -12.06
C GLU A 183 -21.00 -12.52 -10.99
N ILE A 184 -20.08 -13.50 -10.89
CA ILE A 184 -19.06 -13.59 -9.84
C ILE A 184 -17.66 -13.72 -10.45
N GLY A 185 -16.73 -12.87 -10.03
CA GLY A 185 -15.30 -12.99 -10.32
C GLY A 185 -14.44 -13.08 -9.06
N ILE A 186 -13.33 -13.81 -9.14
CA ILE A 186 -12.44 -14.03 -7.99
C ILE A 186 -11.03 -13.50 -8.26
N ILE A 187 -10.53 -12.64 -7.38
CA ILE A 187 -9.17 -12.09 -7.49
C ILE A 187 -8.32 -12.56 -6.33
N PHE A 188 -7.37 -13.45 -6.61
CA PHE A 188 -6.48 -14.01 -5.59
C PHE A 188 -5.20 -13.20 -5.42
N HIS A 189 -4.79 -13.02 -4.16
CA HIS A 189 -3.49 -12.53 -3.80
C HIS A 189 -2.41 -13.55 -4.18
N LYS A 190 -1.22 -13.09 -4.60
CA LYS A 190 -0.09 -13.90 -5.08
C LYS A 190 0.34 -15.08 -4.21
N LYS A 191 0.02 -15.04 -2.91
CA LYS A 191 0.30 -16.17 -1.99
C LYS A 191 -0.75 -17.27 -2.08
N THR A 192 -2.01 -16.89 -2.28
CA THR A 192 -3.14 -17.81 -2.40
C THR A 192 -3.09 -18.56 -3.72
N MET A 193 -2.53 -17.95 -4.77
CA MET A 193 -2.18 -18.64 -6.03
C MET A 193 -1.24 -19.85 -5.85
N LYS A 194 -0.60 -20.03 -4.68
CA LYS A 194 0.23 -21.20 -4.38
C LYS A 194 -0.54 -22.33 -3.69
N ASN A 195 -1.79 -22.10 -3.30
CA ASN A 195 -2.62 -23.06 -2.61
C ASN A 195 -3.56 -23.76 -3.60
N LYS A 196 -3.12 -24.93 -4.09
CA LYS A 196 -3.89 -25.72 -5.08
C LYS A 196 -5.27 -26.15 -4.59
N ALA A 197 -5.43 -26.41 -3.28
CA ALA A 197 -6.73 -26.81 -2.72
C ALA A 197 -7.75 -25.67 -2.82
N VAL A 198 -7.34 -24.44 -2.47
CA VAL A 198 -8.18 -23.26 -2.63
C VAL A 198 -8.50 -23.04 -4.11
N LEU A 199 -7.51 -23.09 -5.00
CA LEU A 199 -7.76 -22.88 -6.43
C LEU A 199 -8.71 -23.93 -7.02
N GLY A 200 -8.56 -25.21 -6.65
CA GLY A 200 -9.44 -26.29 -7.09
C GLY A 200 -10.89 -26.07 -6.69
N LYS A 201 -11.12 -25.57 -5.46
CA LYS A 201 -12.46 -25.24 -4.95
C LYS A 201 -13.19 -24.19 -5.79
N PHE A 202 -12.46 -23.24 -6.36
CA PHE A 202 -13.01 -22.14 -7.13
C PHE A 202 -12.86 -22.31 -8.65
N SER A 203 -12.52 -23.51 -9.12
CA SER A 203 -12.27 -23.79 -10.54
C SER A 203 -13.47 -23.52 -11.47
N ALA A 204 -14.70 -23.50 -10.93
CA ALA A 204 -15.92 -23.18 -11.67
C ALA A 204 -16.14 -21.67 -11.90
N TYR A 205 -15.32 -20.81 -11.30
CA TYR A 205 -15.48 -19.36 -11.37
C TYR A 205 -14.30 -18.70 -12.11
N PRO A 206 -14.56 -17.66 -12.92
CA PRO A 206 -13.49 -16.91 -13.54
C PRO A 206 -12.62 -16.28 -12.45
N SER A 207 -11.31 -16.42 -12.57
CA SER A 207 -10.38 -15.91 -11.58
C SER A 207 -9.07 -15.40 -12.17
N ILE A 208 -8.49 -14.39 -11.51
CA ILE A 208 -7.19 -13.82 -11.85
C ILE A 208 -6.35 -13.59 -10.59
N SER A 209 -5.08 -13.25 -10.78
CA SER A 209 -4.19 -12.87 -9.67
C SER A 209 -4.02 -11.35 -9.58
N ASN A 210 -3.82 -10.86 -8.36
CA ASN A 210 -3.43 -9.46 -8.09
C ASN A 210 -2.02 -9.07 -8.61
N THR A 211 -1.33 -10.00 -9.27
CA THR A 211 -0.06 -9.75 -9.96
C THR A 211 -0.23 -9.48 -11.45
N ALA A 212 -1.46 -9.56 -11.98
CA ALA A 212 -1.75 -9.13 -13.34
C ALA A 212 -1.57 -7.62 -13.49
N GLU A 213 -1.46 -7.16 -14.74
CA GLU A 213 -1.41 -5.74 -15.07
C GLU A 213 -2.68 -5.02 -14.58
N VAL A 214 -2.56 -3.74 -14.24
CA VAL A 214 -3.67 -2.98 -13.64
C VAL A 214 -4.87 -2.93 -14.57
N GLU A 215 -4.65 -2.76 -15.87
CA GLU A 215 -5.69 -2.74 -16.91
C GLU A 215 -6.45 -4.06 -16.93
N LYS A 216 -5.74 -5.19 -16.84
CA LYS A 216 -6.37 -6.52 -16.82
C LYS A 216 -7.17 -6.74 -15.54
N ILE A 217 -6.68 -6.25 -14.40
CA ILE A 217 -7.41 -6.38 -13.13
C ILE A 217 -8.67 -5.53 -13.15
N VAL A 218 -8.58 -4.28 -13.59
CA VAL A 218 -9.72 -3.36 -13.60
C VAL A 218 -10.75 -3.77 -14.65
N ALA A 219 -10.34 -4.17 -15.86
CA ALA A 219 -11.25 -4.73 -16.84
C ALA A 219 -11.95 -6.01 -16.33
N PHE A 220 -11.21 -6.90 -15.65
CA PHE A 220 -11.80 -8.06 -15.01
C PHE A 220 -12.85 -7.65 -13.96
N ILE A 221 -12.55 -6.71 -13.07
CA ILE A 221 -13.53 -6.19 -12.10
C ILE A 221 -14.73 -5.54 -12.81
N GLY A 222 -14.47 -4.80 -13.89
CA GLY A 222 -15.46 -4.16 -14.74
C GLY A 222 -16.45 -5.16 -15.33
N SER A 223 -15.97 -6.35 -15.73
CA SER A 223 -16.81 -7.39 -16.33
C SER A 223 -17.69 -8.20 -15.35
N LYS A 224 -17.71 -7.86 -14.05
CA LYS A 224 -18.36 -8.67 -13.00
C LYS A 224 -19.33 -7.85 -12.15
N GLU A 225 -20.42 -8.45 -11.71
CA GLU A 225 -21.31 -7.82 -10.71
C GLU A 225 -20.72 -7.91 -9.29
N LYS A 226 -20.18 -9.09 -8.95
CA LYS A 226 -19.70 -9.46 -7.61
C LYS A 226 -18.24 -9.86 -7.66
N ILE A 227 -17.44 -9.34 -6.72
CA ILE A 227 -16.03 -9.70 -6.57
C ILE A 227 -15.77 -10.33 -5.22
N ILE A 228 -15.08 -11.47 -5.25
CA ILE A 228 -14.50 -12.12 -4.07
C ILE A 228 -12.99 -11.96 -4.12
N THR A 229 -12.36 -11.53 -3.03
CA THR A 229 -10.90 -11.35 -3.01
C THR A 229 -10.26 -11.44 -1.64
N ASP A 230 -8.99 -11.83 -1.59
CA ASP A 230 -8.10 -11.70 -0.43
C ASP A 230 -6.99 -10.64 -0.66
N SER A 231 -7.19 -9.73 -1.62
CA SER A 231 -6.30 -8.62 -1.96
C SER A 231 -6.95 -7.27 -1.64
N TYR A 232 -6.25 -6.41 -0.89
CA TYR A 232 -6.78 -5.09 -0.50
C TYR A 232 -7.03 -4.19 -1.71
N HIS A 233 -6.10 -4.14 -2.67
CA HIS A 233 -6.29 -3.28 -3.84
C HIS A 233 -7.37 -3.82 -4.76
N ALA A 234 -7.55 -5.15 -4.84
CA ALA A 234 -8.69 -5.71 -5.57
C ALA A 234 -10.02 -5.34 -4.90
N MET A 235 -10.11 -5.44 -3.56
CA MET A 235 -11.28 -4.99 -2.80
C MET A 235 -11.55 -3.50 -3.04
N TYR A 236 -10.52 -2.67 -2.89
CA TYR A 236 -10.61 -1.23 -3.08
C TYR A 236 -11.08 -0.85 -4.49
N TRP A 237 -10.42 -1.35 -5.53
CA TRP A 237 -10.78 -1.07 -6.93
C TRP A 237 -12.16 -1.60 -7.30
N SER A 238 -12.60 -2.72 -6.72
CA SER A 238 -13.95 -3.23 -6.90
C SER A 238 -15.00 -2.29 -6.29
N MET A 239 -14.71 -1.69 -5.14
CA MET A 239 -15.58 -0.66 -4.56
C MET A 239 -15.58 0.63 -5.36
N LEU A 240 -14.45 1.03 -5.96
CA LEU A 240 -14.40 2.19 -6.86
C LEU A 240 -15.34 2.02 -8.06
N LEU A 241 -15.40 0.80 -8.62
CA LEU A 241 -16.28 0.43 -9.74
C LEU A 241 -17.70 0.05 -9.31
N GLY A 242 -18.09 0.32 -8.07
CA GLY A 242 -19.44 0.06 -7.57
C GLY A 242 -19.84 -1.42 -7.51
N ARG A 243 -18.87 -2.35 -7.44
CA ARG A 243 -19.15 -3.80 -7.38
C ARG A 243 -19.55 -4.21 -5.97
N LYS A 244 -20.31 -5.29 -5.86
CA LYS A 244 -20.59 -5.98 -4.59
C LYS A 244 -19.36 -6.79 -4.20
N VAL A 245 -18.82 -6.57 -3.00
CA VAL A 245 -17.53 -7.17 -2.61
C VAL A 245 -17.64 -8.04 -1.38
N ALA A 246 -17.14 -9.27 -1.47
CA ALA A 246 -16.78 -10.09 -0.31
C ALA A 246 -15.26 -10.21 -0.21
N VAL A 247 -14.74 -10.03 0.99
CA VAL A 247 -13.30 -10.05 1.26
C VAL A 247 -12.93 -11.16 2.22
N ILE A 248 -11.81 -11.81 1.96
CA ILE A 248 -11.22 -12.83 2.81
C ILE A 248 -9.98 -12.22 3.48
N PRO A 249 -10.12 -11.67 4.71
CA PRO A 249 -9.11 -10.82 5.30
C PRO A 249 -7.87 -11.60 5.72
N ASN A 250 -6.69 -11.10 5.33
CA ASN A 250 -5.39 -11.64 5.74
C ASN A 250 -4.52 -10.68 6.58
N SER A 251 -5.02 -9.48 6.85
CA SER A 251 -4.42 -8.50 7.74
C SER A 251 -5.44 -7.46 8.20
N SER A 252 -5.05 -6.58 9.14
CA SER A 252 -5.95 -5.54 9.65
C SER A 252 -6.40 -4.54 8.58
N LYS A 253 -5.62 -4.34 7.50
CA LYS A 253 -5.87 -3.33 6.44
C LYS A 253 -7.26 -3.36 5.80
N PHE A 254 -7.95 -4.49 5.83
CA PHE A 254 -9.26 -4.66 5.19
C PHE A 254 -10.40 -4.03 5.98
N PHE A 255 -10.21 -3.81 7.28
CA PHE A 255 -11.29 -3.46 8.20
C PHE A 255 -11.52 -1.95 8.32
N ASP A 256 -10.60 -1.12 7.81
CA ASP A 256 -10.58 0.31 8.11
C ASP A 256 -10.75 1.20 6.88
N PHE A 257 -11.17 0.65 5.74
CA PHE A 257 -11.69 1.48 4.66
C PHE A 257 -13.09 2.01 5.04
N LYS A 258 -13.45 3.22 4.59
CA LYS A 258 -14.75 3.86 4.91
C LYS A 258 -15.93 2.97 4.53
N TYR A 259 -15.91 2.43 3.31
CA TYR A 259 -16.91 1.51 2.79
C TYR A 259 -16.58 0.07 3.17
N LYS A 260 -17.60 -0.69 3.58
CA LYS A 260 -17.40 -2.03 4.14
C LYS A 260 -17.79 -3.11 3.14
N PRO A 261 -16.89 -4.06 2.83
CA PRO A 261 -17.28 -5.28 2.12
C PRO A 261 -18.02 -6.20 3.08
N VAL A 262 -18.54 -7.30 2.56
CA VAL A 262 -18.83 -8.46 3.40
C VAL A 262 -17.51 -9.15 3.77
N PHE A 263 -17.25 -9.32 5.06
CA PHE A 263 -16.09 -10.08 5.53
C PHE A 263 -16.45 -11.56 5.59
N SER A 264 -15.65 -12.40 4.94
CA SER A 264 -15.94 -13.81 4.72
C SER A 264 -14.68 -14.68 4.83
N ASP A 265 -14.80 -15.96 4.52
CA ASP A 265 -13.74 -16.94 4.40
C ASP A 265 -13.87 -17.74 3.07
N PHE A 266 -12.91 -18.61 2.78
CA PHE A 266 -12.97 -19.43 1.56
C PHE A 266 -14.08 -20.48 1.59
N GLU A 267 -14.75 -20.72 2.73
CA GLU A 267 -15.86 -21.66 2.86
C GLU A 267 -17.19 -21.03 2.46
N ASN A 268 -17.40 -19.78 2.87
CA ASN A 268 -18.71 -19.14 2.81
C ASN A 268 -18.81 -18.02 1.76
N CYS A 269 -17.69 -17.56 1.19
CA CYS A 269 -17.66 -16.34 0.36
C CYS A 269 -18.61 -16.31 -0.83
N ILE A 270 -18.88 -17.46 -1.46
CA ILE A 270 -19.83 -17.55 -2.59
C ILE A 270 -21.25 -17.24 -2.14
N ALA A 271 -21.68 -17.76 -0.99
CA ALA A 271 -22.99 -17.47 -0.45
C ALA A 271 -23.07 -16.05 0.13
N GLU A 272 -22.00 -15.60 0.80
CA GLU A 272 -21.98 -14.34 1.53
C GLU A 272 -21.84 -13.10 0.63
N VAL A 273 -21.21 -13.21 -0.54
CA VAL A 273 -21.10 -12.07 -1.48
C VAL A 273 -22.47 -11.58 -1.95
N ASN A 274 -23.51 -12.43 -1.93
CA ASN A 274 -24.88 -12.04 -2.26
C ASN A 274 -25.49 -11.04 -1.25
N LYS A 275 -24.94 -10.98 -0.04
CA LYS A 275 -25.34 -10.03 1.01
C LYS A 275 -24.62 -8.69 0.89
N ALA A 276 -23.66 -8.57 -0.03
CA ALA A 276 -22.82 -7.39 -0.13
C ALA A 276 -23.57 -6.22 -0.76
N THR A 277 -23.34 -5.04 -0.20
CA THR A 277 -23.86 -3.77 -0.69
C THR A 277 -22.88 -3.16 -1.69
N SER A 278 -23.41 -2.65 -2.80
CA SER A 278 -22.68 -1.78 -3.72
C SER A 278 -22.75 -0.33 -3.24
N TYR A 279 -21.69 0.43 -3.47
CA TYR A 279 -21.61 1.85 -3.11
C TYR A 279 -21.36 2.68 -4.38
N THR A 280 -22.10 3.77 -4.55
CA THR A 280 -21.94 4.71 -5.66
C THR A 280 -21.15 5.94 -5.22
N GLY A 281 -20.51 6.65 -6.15
CA GLY A 281 -19.75 7.88 -5.87
C GLY A 281 -18.38 7.66 -5.20
N VAL A 282 -17.96 6.41 -4.99
CA VAL A 282 -16.74 6.09 -4.25
C VAL A 282 -15.48 6.55 -4.99
N LEU A 283 -15.46 6.40 -6.32
CA LEU A 283 -14.33 6.82 -7.16
C LEU A 283 -14.12 8.33 -7.09
N GLU A 284 -15.21 9.09 -7.24
CA GLU A 284 -15.25 10.54 -7.23
C GLU A 284 -14.82 11.06 -5.86
N GLU A 285 -15.40 10.55 -4.76
CA GLU A 285 -15.00 10.92 -3.40
C GLU A 285 -13.49 10.66 -3.17
N CYS A 286 -12.99 9.49 -3.57
CA CYS A 286 -11.57 9.16 -3.41
C CYS A 286 -10.65 10.10 -4.19
N ARG A 287 -11.07 10.52 -5.39
CA ARG A 287 -10.34 11.47 -6.24
C ARG A 287 -10.32 12.86 -5.61
N GLU A 288 -11.47 13.36 -5.15
CA GLU A 288 -11.62 14.66 -4.50
C GLU A 288 -10.81 14.76 -3.19
N LEU A 289 -10.83 13.70 -2.36
CA LEU A 289 -10.02 13.64 -1.14
C LEU A 289 -8.53 13.70 -1.44
N ASN A 290 -8.06 13.01 -2.49
CA ASN A 290 -6.67 13.08 -2.91
C ASN A 290 -6.30 14.46 -3.48
N ASP A 291 -7.15 15.08 -4.28
CA ASP A 291 -6.91 16.41 -4.85
C ASP A 291 -6.87 17.49 -3.76
N SER A 292 -7.77 17.39 -2.78
CA SER A 292 -7.80 18.28 -1.61
C SER A 292 -6.52 18.12 -0.78
N PHE A 293 -6.09 16.87 -0.55
CA PHE A 293 -4.84 16.62 0.18
C PHE A 293 -3.61 17.09 -0.61
N TYR A 294 -3.61 16.97 -1.94
CA TYR A 294 -2.54 17.51 -2.79
C TYR A 294 -2.39 19.03 -2.62
N GLN A 295 -3.47 19.80 -2.48
CA GLN A 295 -3.36 21.23 -2.21
C GLN A 295 -2.64 21.51 -0.87
N LYS A 296 -2.98 20.75 0.18
CA LYS A 296 -2.26 20.85 1.47
C LYS A 296 -0.78 20.48 1.34
N VAL A 297 -0.46 19.49 0.51
CA VAL A 297 0.92 19.05 0.25
C VAL A 297 1.71 20.15 -0.43
N LYS A 298 1.14 20.81 -1.45
CA LYS A 298 1.74 21.94 -2.15
C LYS A 298 2.03 23.11 -1.21
N GLU A 299 1.05 23.48 -0.38
CA GLU A 299 1.21 24.52 0.63
C GLU A 299 2.32 24.18 1.64
N TYR A 300 2.34 22.95 2.16
CA TYR A 300 3.33 22.55 3.17
C TYR A 300 4.77 22.42 2.61
N LEU A 301 4.91 21.98 1.35
CA LEU A 301 6.20 21.74 0.71
C LEU A 301 6.69 22.89 -0.18
N ASP A 302 5.89 23.95 -0.33
CA ASP A 302 6.19 25.18 -1.09
C ASP A 302 6.43 24.94 -2.61
N PHE A 303 5.52 24.28 -3.33
CA PHE A 303 5.64 24.02 -4.77
C PHE A 303 4.30 23.97 -5.52
#